data_AF-A0A8K0P004-F1
#
_entry.id   AF-A0A8K0P004-F1
#
_cell.length_a   1.000
_cell.length_b   1.000
_cell.length_c   1.000
_cell.angle_alpha   90.00
_cell.angle_beta   90.00
_cell.angle_gamma   90.00
#
_symmetry.space_group_name_H-M   'P 1'
#
loop_
_entity.id
_entity.type
_entity.pdbx_description
1 polymer ?
#
loop_
_entity_poly.entity_id
_entity_poly.type
_entity_poly.pdbx_seq_one_letter_code
_entity_poly.pdbx_strand_id
1 'polypeptide(L)'
;MSRQTKKYDHLASSIPAITPLNPDRIVVNLLDDEIGKTTRSVLAKGLNLAPSAVPYRDFIVAVEPAIRFLPRENAEEVRSQISLALKRDVPPKPNIPWKEKEVLRRLKDNPNIVVLPADKGNATVLLKMNSYYEKVGEILSDPAYQLIPRDPTESLTRKTSILLKKSGLPPETCKGLLPQAAVPPRLYGLPKIHKGSPLYLIVSAIKSPTYPLVKYLTKLLAPLMGHNQHHLQNSTEFGRKLSQFKVEPYNIMVTFDLVSLFTKVPIKNTLNHLESRFDKGITDLFHHTLNSTYFLYQGRNIFLPFPI
;
A
#
# COMPACT_ATOMS: atom_id res chain seq x y z
N MET A 1 -27.94 -18.84 6.59
CA MET A 1 -26.96 -19.85 6.08
C MET A 1 -27.15 -20.12 4.57
N SER A 2 -27.07 -19.11 3.68
CA SER A 2 -27.49 -19.33 2.26
C SER A 2 -26.67 -18.60 1.18
N ARG A 3 -25.80 -17.64 1.52
CA ARG A 3 -24.99 -16.90 0.52
C ARG A 3 -23.49 -17.23 0.56
N GLN A 4 -22.93 -17.44 1.74
CA GLN A 4 -21.54 -17.84 1.90
C GLN A 4 -21.31 -19.30 1.54
N THR A 5 -22.24 -20.20 1.87
CA THR A 5 -22.20 -21.62 1.49
C THR A 5 -22.25 -21.79 -0.03
N LYS A 6 -23.20 -21.12 -0.70
CA LYS A 6 -23.26 -21.12 -2.17
C LYS A 6 -22.01 -20.54 -2.83
N LYS A 7 -21.40 -19.50 -2.25
CA LYS A 7 -20.13 -18.93 -2.76
C LYS A 7 -18.96 -19.90 -2.56
N TYR A 8 -18.94 -20.64 -1.45
CA TYR A 8 -17.95 -21.68 -1.18
C TYR A 8 -18.14 -22.87 -2.14
N ASP A 9 -19.35 -23.37 -2.32
CA ASP A 9 -19.64 -24.52 -3.20
C ASP A 9 -19.28 -24.20 -4.66
N HIS A 10 -19.54 -22.96 -5.10
CA HIS A 10 -19.21 -22.50 -6.45
C HIS A 10 -17.71 -22.25 -6.68
N LEU A 11 -16.94 -22.01 -5.60
CA LEU A 11 -15.47 -21.94 -5.62
C LEU A 11 -14.85 -23.34 -5.50
N ALA A 12 -15.47 -24.24 -4.73
CA ALA A 12 -15.04 -25.61 -4.49
C ALA A 12 -15.27 -26.50 -5.73
N SER A 13 -16.36 -26.28 -6.47
CA SER A 13 -16.64 -26.96 -7.74
C SER A 13 -15.64 -26.61 -8.86
N SER A 14 -14.87 -25.54 -8.67
CA SER A 14 -13.91 -25.00 -9.63
C SER A 14 -12.50 -24.91 -9.05
N ILE A 15 -12.12 -25.80 -8.11
CA ILE A 15 -10.72 -25.94 -7.72
C ILE A 15 -9.98 -26.39 -8.99
N PRO A 16 -9.20 -25.51 -9.65
CA PRO A 16 -8.36 -25.97 -10.74
C PRO A 16 -7.44 -27.02 -10.13
N ALA A 17 -7.22 -28.14 -10.83
CA ALA A 17 -6.19 -29.09 -10.42
C ALA A 17 -4.96 -28.27 -10.00
N ILE A 18 -4.48 -28.46 -8.76
CA ILE A 18 -3.39 -27.66 -8.21
C ILE A 18 -2.19 -27.91 -9.12
N THR A 19 -1.98 -27.04 -10.10
CA THR A 19 -0.85 -27.15 -10.99
C THR A 19 0.37 -27.01 -10.10
N PRO A 20 1.31 -27.97 -10.11
CA PRO A 20 2.50 -27.86 -9.29
C PRO A 20 3.17 -26.52 -9.61
N LEU A 21 3.40 -25.73 -8.56
CA LEU A 21 4.08 -24.44 -8.66
C LEU A 21 5.41 -24.67 -9.36
N ASN A 22 5.58 -24.13 -10.57
CA ASN A 22 6.86 -24.16 -11.25
C ASN A 22 7.76 -23.07 -10.65
N PRO A 23 8.76 -23.41 -9.83
CA PRO A 23 9.55 -22.42 -9.10
C PRO A 23 10.32 -21.50 -10.04
N ASP A 24 10.72 -22.00 -11.22
CA ASP A 24 11.53 -21.26 -12.19
C ASP A 24 10.75 -20.16 -12.92
N ARG A 25 9.41 -20.24 -12.91
CA ARG A 25 8.55 -19.17 -13.44
C ARG A 25 8.18 -18.12 -12.40
N ILE A 26 8.27 -18.46 -11.12
CA ILE A 26 7.78 -17.63 -10.01
C ILE A 26 8.93 -16.89 -9.33
N VAL A 27 10.12 -17.48 -9.28
CA VAL A 27 11.30 -16.88 -8.65
C VAL A 27 12.17 -16.26 -9.73
N VAL A 28 12.29 -14.94 -9.68
CA VAL A 28 13.16 -14.17 -10.59
C VAL A 28 14.44 -13.82 -9.83
N ASN A 29 15.54 -14.45 -10.23
CA ASN A 29 16.85 -14.14 -9.68
C ASN A 29 17.54 -13.08 -10.55
N LEU A 30 17.74 -11.87 -10.01
CA LEU A 30 18.55 -10.82 -10.64
C LEU A 30 19.91 -10.63 -9.94
N LEU A 31 20.35 -11.66 -9.20
CA LEU A 31 21.72 -11.76 -8.69
C LEU A 31 22.61 -12.41 -9.75
N ASP A 32 23.92 -12.17 -9.68
CA ASP A 32 24.89 -12.81 -10.57
C ASP A 32 25.05 -14.30 -10.25
N ASP A 33 24.88 -14.66 -8.97
CA ASP A 33 25.07 -16.02 -8.47
C ASP A 33 23.82 -16.89 -8.66
N GLU A 34 24.03 -18.17 -8.93
CA GLU A 34 22.95 -19.15 -8.93
C GLU A 34 22.39 -19.40 -7.53
N ILE A 35 21.06 -19.40 -7.42
CA ILE A 35 20.36 -19.76 -6.19
C ILE A 35 20.04 -21.25 -6.13
N GLY A 36 20.34 -21.87 -4.99
CA GLY A 36 20.09 -23.30 -4.76
C GLY A 36 18.62 -23.72 -4.88
N LYS A 37 18.39 -25.00 -5.18
CA LYS A 37 17.04 -25.59 -5.37
C LYS A 37 16.11 -25.37 -4.17
N THR A 38 16.63 -25.53 -2.95
CA THR A 38 15.86 -25.28 -1.72
C THR A 38 15.40 -23.82 -1.65
N THR A 39 16.30 -22.87 -1.92
CA THR A 39 15.99 -21.44 -1.94
C THR A 39 14.90 -21.09 -2.94
N ARG A 40 14.98 -21.61 -4.16
CA ARG A 40 13.92 -21.44 -5.17
C ARG A 40 12.59 -22.01 -4.69
N SER A 41 12.59 -23.21 -4.12
CA SER A 41 11.37 -23.85 -3.60
C SER A 41 10.69 -23.00 -2.52
N VAL A 42 11.45 -22.43 -1.56
CA VAL A 42 10.85 -21.58 -0.52
C VAL A 42 10.27 -20.30 -1.11
N LEU A 43 11.03 -19.63 -1.98
CA LEU A 43 10.61 -18.35 -2.56
C LEU A 43 9.43 -18.49 -3.53
N ALA A 44 9.26 -19.66 -4.15
CA ALA A 44 8.11 -19.99 -4.98
C ALA A 44 6.80 -20.14 -4.19
N LYS A 45 6.87 -20.40 -2.87
CA LYS A 45 5.70 -20.38 -1.98
C LYS A 45 5.22 -18.96 -1.67
N GLY A 46 5.99 -17.95 -2.06
CA GLY A 46 5.71 -16.53 -1.80
C GLY A 46 6.08 -16.08 -0.39
N LEU A 47 5.68 -14.86 -0.05
CA LEU A 47 6.07 -14.19 1.20
C LEU A 47 5.05 -14.37 2.35
N ASN A 48 3.98 -15.14 2.12
CA ASN A 48 2.90 -15.38 3.08
C ASN A 48 3.25 -16.53 4.05
N LEU A 49 4.19 -16.27 4.94
CA LEU A 49 4.70 -17.24 5.90
C LEU A 49 4.00 -17.11 7.27
N ALA A 50 3.78 -18.24 7.93
CA ALA A 50 3.21 -18.24 9.28
C ALA A 50 4.17 -17.58 10.28
N PRO A 51 3.70 -16.65 11.15
CA PRO A 51 4.55 -16.02 12.14
C PRO A 51 5.08 -17.07 13.12
N SER A 52 6.38 -16.98 13.43
CA SER A 52 7.05 -17.92 14.36
C SER A 52 6.93 -17.52 15.83
N ALA A 53 6.48 -16.30 16.12
CA ALA A 53 6.35 -15.75 17.46
C ALA A 53 5.23 -14.70 17.48
N VAL A 54 4.65 -14.50 18.66
CA VAL A 54 3.68 -13.44 18.90
C VAL A 54 4.40 -12.08 18.84
N PRO A 55 3.93 -11.10 18.04
CA PRO A 55 4.59 -9.81 17.87
C PRO A 55 4.29 -8.86 19.03
N TYR A 56 4.77 -9.17 20.24
CA TYR A 56 4.50 -8.39 21.47
C TYR A 56 4.75 -6.88 21.30
N ARG A 57 5.86 -6.52 20.64
CA ARG A 57 6.23 -5.12 20.40
C ARG A 57 5.18 -4.36 19.60
N ASP A 58 4.61 -4.98 18.57
CA ASP A 58 3.64 -4.32 17.69
C ASP A 58 2.33 -4.06 18.44
N PHE A 59 1.92 -4.99 19.31
CA PHE A 59 0.78 -4.78 20.19
C PHE A 59 1.02 -3.65 21.19
N ILE A 60 2.16 -3.63 21.88
CA ILE A 60 2.49 -2.58 22.86
C ILE A 60 2.49 -1.20 22.18
N VAL A 61 3.16 -1.08 21.03
CA VAL A 61 3.24 0.19 20.28
C VAL A 61 1.87 0.64 19.78
N ALA A 62 0.96 -0.28 19.48
CA ALA A 62 -0.40 0.06 19.07
C ALA A 62 -1.32 0.45 20.25
N VAL A 63 -1.15 -0.19 21.39
CA VAL A 63 -2.06 -0.07 22.56
C VAL A 63 -1.73 1.13 23.41
N GLU A 64 -0.46 1.38 23.72
CA GLU A 64 -0.04 2.45 24.64
C GLU A 64 -0.54 3.84 24.22
N PRO A 65 -0.47 4.25 22.94
CA PRO A 65 -1.03 5.52 22.50
C PRO A 65 -2.56 5.60 22.64
N ALA A 66 -3.26 4.47 22.48
CA ALA A 66 -4.72 4.42 22.54
C ALA A 66 -5.26 4.56 23.97
N ILE A 67 -4.54 4.03 24.96
CA ILE A 67 -4.94 4.09 26.37
C ILE A 67 -4.46 5.36 27.09
N ARG A 68 -3.65 6.20 26.43
CA ARG A 68 -3.06 7.42 27.01
C ARG A 68 -4.09 8.40 27.59
N PHE A 69 -5.28 8.45 27.02
CA PHE A 69 -6.35 9.38 27.44
C PHE A 69 -7.37 8.74 28.38
N LEU A 70 -7.20 7.46 28.74
CA LEU A 70 -8.07 6.78 29.68
C LEU A 70 -7.66 7.11 31.13
N PRO A 71 -8.62 7.04 32.09
CA PRO A 71 -8.28 7.02 33.51
C PRO A 71 -7.26 5.93 33.82
N ARG A 72 -6.37 6.19 34.79
CA ARG A 72 -5.26 5.29 35.12
C ARG A 72 -5.74 3.86 35.41
N GLU A 73 -6.83 3.71 36.15
CA GLU A 73 -7.43 2.41 36.47
C GLU A 73 -7.84 1.64 35.21
N ASN A 74 -8.56 2.29 34.30
CA ASN A 74 -8.99 1.69 33.04
C ASN A 74 -7.81 1.35 32.13
N ALA A 75 -6.78 2.21 32.11
CA ALA A 75 -5.57 1.95 31.34
C ALA A 75 -4.81 0.72 31.87
N GLU A 76 -4.66 0.59 33.19
CA GLU A 76 -4.05 -0.58 33.83
C GLU A 76 -4.86 -1.86 33.59
N GLU A 77 -6.19 -1.79 33.64
CA GLU A 77 -7.05 -2.93 33.34
C GLU A 77 -6.85 -3.41 31.89
N VAL A 78 -6.84 -2.48 30.92
CA VAL A 78 -6.57 -2.80 29.51
C VAL A 78 -5.18 -3.41 29.33
N ARG A 79 -4.14 -2.86 29.99
CA ARG A 79 -2.78 -3.45 29.98
C ARG A 79 -2.77 -4.87 30.53
N SER A 80 -3.47 -5.10 31.64
CA SER A 80 -3.58 -6.42 32.28
C SER A 80 -4.25 -7.44 31.36
N GLN A 81 -5.41 -7.10 30.79
CA GLN A 81 -6.15 -7.97 29.87
C GLN A 81 -5.33 -8.32 28.61
N ILE A 82 -4.64 -7.33 28.04
CA ILE A 82 -3.79 -7.55 26.85
C ILE A 82 -2.58 -8.41 27.21
N SER A 83 -1.94 -8.18 28.36
CA SER A 83 -0.84 -9.01 28.86
C SER A 83 -1.29 -10.47 29.03
N LEU A 84 -2.48 -10.68 29.60
CA LEU A 84 -3.06 -12.03 29.74
C LEU A 84 -3.36 -12.67 28.39
N ALA A 85 -3.95 -11.92 27.45
CA ALA A 85 -4.22 -12.41 26.10
C ALA A 85 -2.94 -12.82 25.37
N LEU A 86 -1.90 -11.96 25.39
CA LEU A 86 -0.62 -12.20 24.74
C LEU A 86 0.19 -13.33 25.38
N LYS A 87 0.00 -13.59 26.68
CA LYS A 87 0.60 -14.75 27.38
C LYS A 87 -0.08 -16.06 27.03
N ARG A 88 -1.39 -16.03 26.74
CA ARG A 88 -2.18 -17.21 26.34
C ARG A 88 -2.04 -17.53 24.86
N ASP A 89 -1.62 -16.56 24.05
CA ASP A 89 -1.54 -16.71 22.60
C ASP A 89 -0.38 -17.62 22.20
N VAL A 90 -0.68 -18.60 21.34
CA VAL A 90 0.29 -19.57 20.84
C VAL A 90 0.44 -19.35 19.34
N PRO A 91 1.68 -19.18 18.83
CA PRO A 91 1.87 -18.97 17.41
C PRO A 91 1.30 -20.14 16.60
N PRO A 92 0.73 -19.88 15.41
CA PRO A 92 0.19 -20.92 14.57
C PRO A 92 1.28 -21.94 14.19
N LYS A 93 0.85 -23.17 13.88
CA LYS A 93 1.77 -24.21 13.40
C LYS A 93 2.55 -23.68 12.18
N PRO A 94 3.88 -23.83 12.14
CA PRO A 94 4.67 -23.41 10.99
C PRO A 94 4.18 -24.08 9.70
N ASN A 95 4.07 -23.31 8.62
CA ASN A 95 3.70 -23.80 7.30
C ASN A 95 4.90 -24.17 6.43
N ILE A 96 6.12 -24.14 6.98
CA ILE A 96 7.36 -24.47 6.27
C ILE A 96 8.27 -25.40 7.10
N PRO A 97 9.01 -26.31 6.45
CA PRO A 97 10.02 -27.15 7.10
C PRO A 97 11.18 -26.34 7.70
N TRP A 98 11.89 -26.94 8.66
CA TRP A 98 13.05 -26.30 9.32
C TRP A 98 14.16 -25.90 8.33
N LYS A 99 14.48 -26.76 7.35
CA LYS A 99 15.49 -26.47 6.31
C LYS A 99 15.15 -25.20 5.52
N GLU A 100 13.87 -25.02 5.19
CA GLU A 100 13.39 -23.83 4.47
C GLU A 100 13.44 -22.58 5.36
N LYS A 101 13.13 -22.74 6.66
CA LYS A 101 13.24 -21.66 7.65
C LYS A 101 14.69 -21.19 7.83
N GLU A 102 15.65 -22.10 7.78
CA GLU A 102 17.08 -21.77 7.85
C GLU A 102 17.51 -20.95 6.62
N VAL A 103 17.07 -21.35 5.43
CA VAL A 103 17.33 -20.59 4.18
C VAL A 103 16.78 -19.17 4.27
N LEU A 104 15.55 -18.99 4.75
CA LEU A 104 14.96 -17.66 4.94
C LEU A 104 15.73 -16.81 5.94
N ARG A 105 16.24 -17.41 7.01
CA ARG A 105 17.08 -16.72 7.98
C ARG A 105 18.37 -16.24 7.34
N ARG A 106 19.06 -17.10 6.58
CA ARG A 106 20.28 -16.73 5.85
C ARG A 106 20.03 -15.62 4.82
N LEU A 107 18.90 -15.66 4.11
CA LEU A 107 18.52 -14.58 3.19
C LEU A 107 18.23 -13.27 3.91
N LYS A 108 17.56 -13.33 5.07
CA LYS A 108 17.25 -12.14 5.89
C LYS A 108 18.52 -11.51 6.48
N ASP A 109 19.48 -12.34 6.90
CA ASP A 109 20.71 -11.89 7.54
C ASP A 109 21.76 -11.42 6.52
N ASN A 110 21.56 -11.65 5.23
CA ASN A 110 22.45 -11.18 4.17
C ASN A 110 22.15 -9.70 3.83
N PRO A 111 23.06 -8.75 4.13
CA PRO A 111 22.83 -7.33 3.89
C PRO A 111 22.88 -6.94 2.40
N ASN A 112 23.42 -7.81 1.53
CA ASN A 112 23.65 -7.50 0.12
C ASN A 112 22.47 -7.90 -0.78
N ILE A 113 21.48 -8.62 -0.24
CA ILE A 113 20.35 -9.14 -1.00
C ILE A 113 19.06 -8.51 -0.47
N VAL A 114 18.17 -8.13 -1.38
CA VAL A 114 16.80 -7.77 -1.07
C VAL A 114 15.85 -8.73 -1.77
N VAL A 115 14.86 -9.23 -1.02
CA VAL A 115 13.81 -10.12 -1.51
C VAL A 115 12.50 -9.35 -1.52
N LEU A 116 11.90 -9.17 -2.70
CA LEU A 116 10.70 -8.37 -2.89
C LEU A 116 9.66 -9.13 -3.72
N PRO A 117 8.36 -8.90 -3.48
CA PRO A 117 7.35 -9.32 -4.45
C PRO A 117 7.46 -8.47 -5.71
N ALA A 118 7.19 -9.06 -6.87
CA ALA A 118 7.05 -8.33 -8.12
C ALA A 118 5.78 -7.46 -8.11
N ASP A 119 5.82 -6.35 -8.85
CA ASP A 119 4.65 -5.48 -9.05
C ASP A 119 3.45 -6.22 -9.69
N LYS A 120 3.75 -7.19 -10.58
CA LYS A 120 2.74 -8.00 -11.28
C LYS A 120 3.16 -9.46 -11.32
N GLY A 121 2.17 -10.36 -11.26
CA GLY A 121 2.37 -11.79 -11.49
C GLY A 121 2.73 -12.65 -10.27
N ASN A 122 2.63 -12.10 -9.05
CA ASN A 122 2.90 -12.81 -7.78
C ASN A 122 4.26 -13.53 -7.75
N ALA A 123 5.25 -13.00 -8.48
CA ALA A 123 6.60 -13.51 -8.51
C ALA A 123 7.42 -12.97 -7.32
N THR A 124 8.40 -13.74 -6.86
CA THR A 124 9.37 -13.32 -5.85
C THR A 124 10.68 -12.98 -6.55
N VAL A 125 11.21 -11.79 -6.30
CA VAL A 125 12.38 -11.26 -6.97
C VAL A 125 13.53 -11.09 -5.99
N LEU A 126 14.72 -11.58 -6.35
CA LEU A 126 15.96 -11.31 -5.63
C LEU A 126 16.77 -10.28 -6.38
N LEU A 127 17.26 -9.26 -5.67
CA LEU A 127 18.07 -8.18 -6.21
C LEU A 127 19.26 -7.91 -5.31
N LYS A 128 20.33 -7.35 -5.88
CA LYS A 128 21.39 -6.74 -5.09
C LYS A 128 20.86 -5.48 -4.40
N MET A 129 21.18 -5.32 -3.13
CA MET A 129 20.75 -4.19 -2.31
C MET A 129 21.23 -2.85 -2.88
N ASN A 130 22.48 -2.78 -3.34
CA ASN A 130 23.04 -1.56 -3.94
C ASN A 130 22.29 -1.17 -5.23
N SER A 131 22.06 -2.13 -6.13
CA SER A 131 21.31 -1.87 -7.37
C SER A 131 19.87 -1.42 -7.09
N TYR A 132 19.24 -1.97 -6.05
CA TYR A 132 17.92 -1.50 -5.61
C TYR A 132 17.98 -0.02 -5.16
N TYR A 133 18.95 0.34 -4.32
CA TYR A 133 19.09 1.71 -3.83
C TYR A 133 19.48 2.71 -4.91
N GLU A 134 20.37 2.34 -5.83
CA GLU A 134 20.73 3.15 -6.99
C GLU A 134 19.49 3.47 -7.82
N LYS A 135 18.69 2.46 -8.18
CA LYS A 135 17.45 2.64 -8.96
C LYS A 135 16.43 3.52 -8.25
N VAL A 136 16.26 3.39 -6.93
CA VAL A 136 15.37 4.30 -6.19
C VAL A 136 15.96 5.71 -6.16
N GLY A 137 17.27 5.84 -5.96
CA GLY A 137 17.98 7.11 -5.96
C GLY A 137 17.87 7.86 -7.30
N GLU A 138 18.00 7.15 -8.42
CA GLU A 138 17.78 7.69 -9.77
C GLU A 138 16.38 8.29 -9.92
N ILE A 139 15.34 7.57 -9.48
CA ILE A 139 13.96 8.09 -9.53
C ILE A 139 13.77 9.29 -8.60
N LEU A 140 14.35 9.23 -7.39
CA LEU A 140 14.28 10.33 -6.42
C LEU A 140 15.17 11.51 -6.77
N SER A 141 16.00 11.41 -7.82
CA SER A 141 16.80 12.54 -8.32
C SER A 141 15.97 13.56 -9.11
N ASP A 142 14.73 13.22 -9.47
CA ASP A 142 13.78 14.15 -10.09
C ASP A 142 13.56 15.38 -9.18
N PRO A 143 13.67 16.62 -9.71
CA PRO A 143 13.45 17.86 -8.96
C PRO A 143 12.10 17.99 -8.26
N ALA A 144 11.10 17.19 -8.69
CA ALA A 144 9.82 17.11 -8.01
C ALA A 144 9.94 16.58 -6.57
N TYR A 145 10.97 15.80 -6.24
CA TYR A 145 11.19 15.28 -4.88
C TYR A 145 12.09 16.23 -4.07
N GLN A 146 11.59 16.71 -2.94
CA GLN A 146 12.28 17.68 -2.11
C GLN A 146 12.64 17.08 -0.76
N LEU A 147 13.92 17.11 -0.39
CA LEU A 147 14.36 16.68 0.94
C LEU A 147 13.87 17.67 1.99
N ILE A 148 13.26 17.17 3.08
CA ILE A 148 12.85 17.98 4.21
C ILE A 148 13.63 17.60 5.48
N PRO A 149 14.10 18.59 6.27
CA PRO A 149 15.01 18.34 7.38
C PRO A 149 14.32 17.77 8.62
N ARG A 150 13.00 17.98 8.77
CA ARG A 150 12.22 17.54 9.94
C ARG A 150 11.03 16.72 9.50
N ASP A 151 10.71 15.69 10.29
CA ASP A 151 9.52 14.87 10.08
C ASP A 151 8.25 15.72 10.32
N PRO A 152 7.38 15.91 9.30
CA PRO A 152 6.18 16.72 9.43
C PRO A 152 5.01 15.97 10.07
N THR A 153 5.17 14.68 10.44
CA THR A 153 4.09 13.82 10.94
C THR A 153 3.29 14.45 12.07
N GLU A 154 3.96 14.98 13.10
CA GLU A 154 3.28 15.59 14.25
C GLU A 154 2.58 16.91 13.87
N SER A 155 3.26 17.75 13.09
CA SER A 155 2.69 19.01 12.60
C SER A 155 1.43 18.78 11.76
N LEU A 156 1.47 17.79 10.86
CA LEU A 156 0.33 17.40 10.02
C LEU A 156 -0.79 16.75 10.83
N THR A 157 -0.47 15.96 11.84
CA THR A 157 -1.46 15.38 12.78
C THR A 157 -2.23 16.49 13.49
N ARG A 158 -1.51 17.50 14.00
CA ARG A 158 -2.11 18.68 14.65
C ARG A 158 -2.95 19.50 13.67
N LYS A 159 -2.42 19.78 12.47
CA LYS A 159 -3.13 20.53 11.43
C LYS A 159 -4.42 19.82 10.99
N THR A 160 -4.37 18.51 10.78
CA THR A 160 -5.54 17.68 10.45
C THR A 160 -6.61 17.78 11.54
N SER A 161 -6.22 17.66 12.80
CA SER A 161 -7.15 17.80 13.94
C SER A 161 -7.81 19.18 14.01
N ILE A 162 -7.07 20.26 13.72
CA ILE A 162 -7.60 21.62 13.71
C ILE A 162 -8.60 21.81 12.55
N LEU A 163 -8.26 21.34 11.35
CA LEU A 163 -9.12 21.49 10.18
C LEU A 163 -10.40 20.66 10.31
N LEU A 164 -10.32 19.45 10.87
CA LEU A 164 -11.51 18.64 11.16
C LEU A 164 -12.49 19.39 12.07
N LYS A 165 -12.01 20.04 13.13
CA LYS A 165 -12.86 20.85 14.02
C LYS A 165 -13.51 22.05 13.30
N LYS A 166 -12.85 22.60 12.29
CA LYS A 166 -13.35 23.74 11.50
C LYS A 166 -14.19 23.32 10.28
N SER A 167 -14.22 22.04 9.95
CA SER A 167 -14.81 21.54 8.70
C SER A 167 -16.34 21.59 8.65
N GLY A 168 -17.00 21.80 9.79
CA GLY A 168 -18.46 21.71 9.91
C GLY A 168 -19.02 20.29 9.89
N LEU A 169 -18.15 19.27 9.86
CA LEU A 169 -18.57 17.87 9.94
C LEU A 169 -19.16 17.51 11.33
N PRO A 170 -20.09 16.54 11.40
CA PRO A 170 -20.63 16.07 12.67
C PRO A 170 -19.53 15.62 13.64
N PRO A 171 -19.66 15.89 14.95
CA PRO A 171 -18.63 15.54 15.94
C PRO A 171 -18.23 14.06 15.93
N GLU A 172 -19.18 13.15 15.75
CA GLU A 172 -18.93 11.70 15.68
C GLU A 172 -18.10 11.33 14.44
N THR A 173 -18.38 11.95 13.30
CA THR A 173 -17.57 11.79 12.09
C THR A 173 -16.16 12.30 12.34
N CYS A 174 -16.01 13.50 12.90
CA CYS A 174 -14.70 14.06 13.25
C CYS A 174 -13.89 13.13 14.15
N LYS A 175 -14.52 12.56 15.19
CA LYS A 175 -13.86 11.63 16.12
C LYS A 175 -13.30 10.39 15.40
N GLY A 176 -14.04 9.85 14.44
CA GLY A 176 -13.59 8.71 13.62
C GLY A 176 -12.49 9.05 12.60
N LEU A 177 -12.28 10.33 12.29
CA LEU A 177 -11.27 10.80 11.34
C LEU A 177 -9.99 11.33 12.01
N LEU A 178 -10.00 11.50 13.34
CA LEU A 178 -8.83 11.99 14.06
C LEU A 178 -7.66 11.00 13.90
N PRO A 179 -6.47 11.48 13.48
CA PRO A 179 -5.29 10.63 13.42
C PRO A 179 -4.88 10.17 14.83
N GLN A 180 -4.78 8.87 15.03
CA GLN A 180 -4.30 8.25 16.27
C GLN A 180 -2.99 7.52 15.99
N ALA A 181 -1.96 7.79 16.81
CA ALA A 181 -0.63 7.16 16.69
C ALA A 181 -0.10 7.17 15.24
N ALA A 182 -0.19 8.33 14.58
CA ALA A 182 0.17 8.47 13.18
C ALA A 182 1.66 8.15 12.96
N VAL A 183 1.95 7.45 11.87
CA VAL A 183 3.31 7.12 11.43
C VAL A 183 3.61 7.78 10.09
N PRO A 184 4.86 8.16 9.80
CA PRO A 184 5.20 8.70 8.50
C PRO A 184 4.93 7.67 7.40
N PRO A 185 4.35 8.07 6.25
CA PRO A 185 4.27 7.21 5.08
C PRO A 185 5.65 6.69 4.69
N ARG A 186 5.73 5.48 4.13
CA ARG A 186 7.01 4.86 3.76
C ARG A 186 7.07 4.54 2.28
N LEU A 187 8.18 4.93 1.65
CA LEU A 187 8.47 4.59 0.26
C LEU A 187 9.15 3.22 0.18
N TYR A 188 8.72 2.40 -0.77
CA TYR A 188 9.41 1.19 -1.20
C TYR A 188 9.19 0.95 -2.69
N GLY A 189 10.11 0.24 -3.35
CA GLY A 189 10.04 -0.10 -4.76
C GLY A 189 9.69 -1.56 -4.98
N LEU A 190 8.82 -1.85 -5.95
CA LEU A 190 8.52 -3.20 -6.41
C LEU A 190 9.10 -3.44 -7.81
N PRO A 191 9.78 -4.57 -8.09
CA PRO A 191 10.35 -4.80 -9.40
C PRO A 191 9.30 -5.05 -10.49
N LYS A 192 9.44 -4.38 -11.64
CA LYS A 192 8.68 -4.66 -12.86
C LYS A 192 9.43 -5.67 -13.74
N ILE A 193 9.21 -6.94 -13.48
CA ILE A 193 9.92 -8.06 -14.14
C ILE A 193 9.73 -8.15 -15.67
N HIS A 194 8.74 -7.46 -16.25
CA HIS A 194 8.41 -7.52 -17.68
C HIS A 194 9.01 -6.37 -18.52
N LYS A 195 9.87 -5.52 -17.95
CA LYS A 195 10.46 -4.34 -18.63
C LYS A 195 11.95 -4.13 -18.33
N GLY A 196 12.75 -5.18 -18.18
CA GLY A 196 14.17 -5.02 -17.79
C GLY A 196 14.36 -4.59 -16.33
N SER A 197 13.37 -4.87 -15.48
CA SER A 197 13.38 -4.67 -14.03
C SER A 197 13.61 -3.24 -13.50
N PRO A 198 12.89 -2.21 -13.99
CA PRO A 198 12.76 -0.94 -13.29
C PRO A 198 11.92 -1.11 -12.02
N LEU A 199 12.13 -0.24 -11.04
CA LEU A 199 11.34 -0.24 -9.80
C LEU A 199 10.05 0.58 -9.98
N TYR A 200 8.94 0.04 -9.50
CA TYR A 200 7.70 0.75 -9.29
C TYR A 200 7.66 1.26 -7.86
N LEU A 201 7.79 2.58 -7.68
CA LEU A 201 7.75 3.17 -6.35
C LEU A 201 6.32 3.23 -5.81
N ILE A 202 6.15 2.79 -4.57
CA ILE A 202 4.90 2.83 -3.83
C ILE A 202 5.14 3.54 -2.50
N VAL A 203 4.25 4.49 -2.18
CA VAL A 203 4.19 5.10 -0.85
C VAL A 203 3.08 4.42 -0.06
N SER A 204 3.45 3.67 0.98
CA SER A 204 2.48 3.19 1.96
C SER A 204 2.10 4.33 2.90
N ALA A 205 0.91 4.88 2.71
CA ALA A 205 0.32 5.89 3.59
C ALA A 205 -0.53 5.28 4.72
N ILE A 206 -0.45 3.97 4.95
CA ILE A 206 -1.22 3.31 6.02
C ILE A 206 -0.83 3.92 7.37
N LYS A 207 -1.85 4.30 8.16
CA LYS A 207 -1.69 4.99 9.46
C LYS A 207 -0.98 6.35 9.37
N SER A 208 -0.92 6.98 8.19
CA SER A 208 -0.42 8.34 8.07
C SER A 208 -1.37 9.37 8.71
N PRO A 209 -0.89 10.60 9.01
CA PRO A 209 -1.72 11.65 9.62
C PRO A 209 -3.02 11.96 8.87
N THR A 210 -3.04 11.77 7.55
CA THR A 210 -4.20 12.07 6.70
C THR A 210 -4.94 10.82 6.24
N TYR A 211 -4.51 9.61 6.59
CA TYR A 211 -5.07 8.37 6.05
C TYR A 211 -6.58 8.18 6.30
N PRO A 212 -7.12 8.35 7.54
CA PRO A 212 -8.56 8.24 7.77
C PRO A 212 -9.35 9.31 7.00
N LEU A 213 -8.80 10.53 6.96
CA LEU A 213 -9.39 11.66 6.25
C LEU A 213 -9.47 11.41 4.73
N VAL A 214 -8.38 10.99 4.10
CA VAL A 214 -8.35 10.65 2.67
C VAL A 214 -9.36 9.56 2.35
N LYS A 215 -9.48 8.53 3.19
CA LYS A 215 -10.49 7.47 3.02
C LYS A 215 -11.91 8.02 3.08
N TYR A 216 -12.17 9.00 3.94
CA TYR A 216 -13.46 9.68 4.02
C TYR A 216 -13.73 10.55 2.78
N LEU A 217 -12.78 11.42 2.40
CA LEU A 217 -12.92 12.28 1.22
C LEU A 217 -13.09 11.47 -0.07
N THR A 218 -12.42 10.33 -0.19
CA THR A 218 -12.59 9.41 -1.33
C THR A 218 -14.02 8.90 -1.45
N LYS A 219 -14.72 8.66 -0.31
CA LYS A 219 -16.13 8.26 -0.33
C LYS A 219 -17.04 9.38 -0.82
N LEU A 220 -16.70 10.64 -0.55
CA LEU A 220 -17.44 11.80 -1.08
C LEU A 220 -17.26 11.95 -2.60
N LEU A 221 -16.08 11.57 -3.12
CA LEU A 221 -15.81 11.60 -4.56
C LEU A 221 -16.41 10.40 -5.31
N ALA A 222 -16.60 9.26 -4.65
CA ALA A 222 -17.05 8.03 -5.30
C ALA A 222 -18.33 8.20 -6.16
N PRO A 223 -19.38 8.91 -5.72
CA PRO A 223 -20.59 9.15 -6.54
C PRO A 223 -20.35 10.08 -7.75
N LEU A 224 -19.20 10.74 -7.85
CA LEU A 224 -18.86 11.60 -8.98
C LEU A 224 -18.05 10.86 -10.05
N MET A 225 -17.54 9.67 -9.72
CA MET A 225 -16.69 8.88 -10.59
C MET A 225 -17.49 7.83 -11.35
N GLY A 226 -17.06 7.51 -12.58
CA GLY A 226 -17.61 6.38 -13.34
C GLY A 226 -18.94 6.63 -14.06
N HIS A 227 -19.51 7.83 -13.97
CA HIS A 227 -20.77 8.20 -14.62
C HIS A 227 -20.63 8.76 -16.05
N ASN A 228 -19.45 8.68 -16.66
CA ASN A 228 -19.26 9.13 -18.04
C ASN A 228 -19.36 7.97 -19.05
N GLN A 229 -19.84 8.27 -20.26
CA GLN A 229 -20.05 7.29 -21.33
C GLN A 229 -18.77 6.56 -21.80
N HIS A 230 -17.60 7.13 -21.50
CA HIS A 230 -16.29 6.61 -21.86
C HIS A 230 -15.64 5.78 -20.74
N HIS A 231 -16.31 5.64 -19.59
CA HIS A 231 -15.83 4.86 -18.47
C HIS A 231 -15.93 3.37 -18.81
N LEU A 232 -14.89 2.65 -18.42
CA LEU A 232 -14.81 1.20 -18.52
C LEU A 232 -14.61 0.66 -17.11
N GLN A 233 -15.49 -0.21 -16.64
CA GLN A 233 -15.37 -0.81 -15.32
C GLN A 233 -14.31 -1.90 -15.26
N ASN A 234 -14.19 -2.70 -16.32
CA ASN A 234 -13.27 -3.85 -16.35
C ASN A 234 -12.94 -4.30 -17.78
N SER A 235 -12.00 -5.25 -17.89
CA SER A 235 -11.55 -5.82 -19.16
C SER A 235 -12.65 -6.57 -19.92
N THR A 236 -13.61 -7.18 -19.21
CA THR A 236 -14.74 -7.88 -19.84
C THR A 236 -15.68 -6.89 -20.53
N GLU A 237 -16.00 -5.76 -19.88
CA GLU A 237 -16.79 -4.69 -20.49
C GLU A 237 -16.06 -4.09 -21.69
N PHE A 238 -14.74 -3.88 -21.57
CA PHE A 238 -13.92 -3.42 -22.68
C PHE A 238 -14.00 -4.35 -23.89
N GLY A 239 -13.80 -5.66 -23.71
CA GLY A 239 -13.92 -6.65 -24.79
C GLY A 239 -15.31 -6.65 -25.43
N ARG A 240 -16.37 -6.54 -24.61
CA ARG A 240 -17.75 -6.42 -25.11
C ARG A 240 -17.94 -5.16 -25.96
N LYS A 241 -17.52 -3.98 -25.48
CA LYS A 241 -17.64 -2.73 -26.25
C LYS A 241 -16.81 -2.80 -27.52
N LEU A 242 -15.60 -3.34 -27.46
CA LEU A 242 -14.71 -3.47 -28.61
C LEU A 242 -15.31 -4.36 -29.71
N SER A 243 -15.97 -5.46 -29.33
CA SER A 243 -16.66 -6.36 -30.29
C SER A 243 -17.81 -5.71 -31.06
N GLN A 244 -18.33 -4.57 -30.58
CA GLN A 244 -19.42 -3.83 -31.24
C GLN A 244 -18.91 -2.88 -32.33
N PHE A 245 -17.60 -2.59 -32.38
CA PHE A 245 -17.02 -1.74 -33.42
C PHE A 245 -16.81 -2.56 -34.70
N LYS A 246 -17.38 -2.11 -35.82
CA LYS A 246 -16.97 -2.57 -37.15
C LYS A 246 -15.68 -1.83 -37.53
N VAL A 247 -14.64 -2.58 -37.84
CA VAL A 247 -13.34 -2.06 -38.24
C VAL A 247 -13.21 -2.24 -39.75
N GLU A 248 -13.15 -1.13 -40.48
CA GLU A 248 -12.91 -1.12 -41.92
C GLU A 248 -11.42 -1.23 -42.25
N PRO A 249 -11.02 -1.71 -43.45
CA PRO A 249 -9.61 -1.95 -43.79
C PRO A 249 -8.69 -0.73 -43.68
N TYR A 250 -9.25 0.49 -43.75
CA TYR A 250 -8.53 1.76 -43.66
C TYR A 250 -8.56 2.37 -42.25
N ASN A 251 -9.17 1.70 -41.27
CA ASN A 251 -9.18 2.18 -39.90
C ASN A 251 -7.85 1.87 -39.20
N ILE A 252 -7.39 2.82 -38.40
CA ILE A 252 -6.18 2.67 -37.58
C ILE A 252 -6.55 2.74 -36.11
N MET A 253 -5.96 1.85 -35.31
CA MET A 253 -6.06 1.90 -33.85
C MET A 253 -4.90 2.72 -33.30
N VAL A 254 -5.21 3.73 -32.49
CA VAL A 254 -4.22 4.55 -31.81
C VAL A 254 -4.38 4.39 -30.31
N THR A 255 -3.29 4.11 -29.61
CA THR A 255 -3.26 3.95 -28.16
C THR A 255 -2.33 4.98 -27.55
N PHE A 256 -2.81 5.69 -26.53
CA PHE A 256 -2.02 6.65 -25.75
C PHE A 256 -1.83 6.11 -24.33
N ASP A 257 -0.62 6.26 -23.79
CA ASP A 257 -0.29 5.96 -22.40
C ASP A 257 0.15 7.23 -21.69
N LEU A 258 -0.33 7.43 -20.46
CA LEU A 258 0.00 8.62 -19.67
C LEU A 258 1.31 8.38 -18.92
N VAL A 259 2.30 9.23 -19.19
CA VAL A 259 3.60 9.18 -18.51
C VAL A 259 3.50 9.90 -17.16
N SER A 260 3.86 9.20 -16.09
CA SER A 260 3.98 9.76 -14.72
C SER A 260 2.70 10.43 -14.21
N LEU A 261 1.55 9.75 -14.37
CA LEU A 261 0.23 10.27 -13.99
C LEU A 261 0.19 10.90 -12.59
N PHE A 262 0.81 10.26 -11.59
CA PHE A 262 0.77 10.74 -10.21
C PHE A 262 1.48 12.08 -10.02
N THR A 263 2.58 12.37 -10.72
CA THR A 263 3.33 13.63 -10.54
C THR A 263 2.83 14.76 -11.43
N LYS A 264 1.96 14.47 -12.41
CA LYS A 264 1.47 15.42 -13.41
C LYS A 264 -0.02 15.77 -13.27
N VAL A 265 -0.65 15.46 -12.15
CA VAL A 265 -2.04 15.85 -11.90
C VAL A 265 -2.12 17.37 -11.70
N PRO A 266 -3.00 18.10 -12.43
CA PRO A 266 -3.14 19.54 -12.27
C PRO A 266 -3.93 19.86 -10.99
N ILE A 267 -3.22 19.92 -9.85
CA ILE A 267 -3.84 20.07 -8.53
C ILE A 267 -4.61 21.38 -8.40
N LYS A 268 -4.09 22.49 -8.93
CA LYS A 268 -4.79 23.79 -8.92
C LYS A 268 -6.16 23.71 -9.60
N ASN A 269 -6.20 23.16 -10.81
CA ASN A 269 -7.48 22.98 -11.52
C ASN A 269 -8.40 22.02 -10.76
N THR A 270 -7.85 20.96 -10.18
CA THR A 270 -8.63 19.99 -9.38
C THR A 270 -9.26 20.67 -8.17
N LEU A 271 -8.51 21.51 -7.45
CA LEU A 271 -9.00 22.25 -6.28
C LEU A 271 -10.10 23.25 -6.65
N ASN A 272 -9.95 23.98 -7.75
CA ASN A 272 -11.00 24.90 -8.23
C ASN A 272 -12.32 24.16 -8.53
N HIS A 273 -12.25 22.94 -9.08
CA HIS A 273 -13.44 22.13 -9.32
C HIS A 273 -14.06 21.63 -8.01
N LEU A 274 -13.25 21.28 -7.01
CA LEU A 274 -13.74 20.85 -5.70
C LEU A 274 -14.41 22.02 -4.95
N GLU A 275 -13.85 23.22 -5.03
CA GLU A 275 -14.41 24.46 -4.49
C GLU A 275 -15.82 24.74 -5.01
N SER A 276 -16.08 24.45 -6.30
CA SER A 276 -17.41 24.63 -6.89
C SER A 276 -18.46 23.60 -6.43
N ARG A 277 -18.04 22.50 -5.77
CA ARG A 277 -18.90 21.36 -5.43
C ARG A 277 -19.08 21.11 -3.94
N PHE A 278 -18.12 21.52 -3.12
CA PHE A 278 -18.10 21.24 -1.70
C PHE A 278 -18.00 22.52 -0.89
N ASP A 279 -18.65 22.51 0.28
CA ASP A 279 -18.54 23.61 1.24
C ASP A 279 -17.10 23.88 1.63
N LYS A 280 -16.81 25.13 1.99
CA LYS A 280 -15.47 25.60 2.36
C LYS A 280 -14.76 24.68 3.35
N GLY A 281 -15.47 24.18 4.37
CA GLY A 281 -14.90 23.29 5.38
C GLY A 281 -14.39 21.95 4.83
N ILE A 282 -15.07 21.37 3.83
CA ILE A 282 -14.65 20.12 3.16
C ILE A 282 -13.55 20.40 2.15
N THR A 283 -13.68 21.50 1.43
CA THR A 283 -12.68 21.99 0.48
C THR A 283 -11.32 22.24 1.16
N ASP A 284 -11.31 22.85 2.35
CA ASP A 284 -10.09 23.03 3.16
C ASP A 284 -9.42 21.69 3.51
N LEU A 285 -10.22 20.63 3.73
CA LEU A 285 -9.70 19.28 3.96
C LEU A 285 -9.07 18.69 2.68
N PHE A 286 -9.68 18.89 1.51
CA PHE A 286 -9.07 18.50 0.23
C PHE A 286 -7.74 19.22 0.00
N HIS A 287 -7.72 20.55 0.14
CA HIS A 287 -6.50 21.36 0.08
C HIS A 287 -5.40 20.84 1.00
N HIS A 288 -5.74 20.51 2.24
CA HIS A 288 -4.79 19.94 3.18
C HIS A 288 -4.25 18.58 2.74
N THR A 289 -5.12 17.65 2.30
CA THR A 289 -4.68 16.30 1.89
C THR A 289 -3.83 16.29 0.63
N LEU A 290 -4.13 17.15 -0.36
CA LEU A 290 -3.36 17.21 -1.60
C LEU A 290 -1.99 17.88 -1.40
N ASN A 291 -1.90 18.89 -0.53
CA ASN A 291 -0.66 19.65 -0.31
C ASN A 291 0.25 19.09 0.81
N SER A 292 -0.09 17.95 1.40
CA SER A 292 0.67 17.37 2.54
C SER A 292 1.32 16.03 2.22
N THR A 293 1.65 15.77 0.95
CA THR A 293 2.25 14.51 0.53
C THR A 293 3.74 14.46 0.86
N TYR A 294 4.11 13.57 1.78
CA TYR A 294 5.49 13.29 2.16
C TYR A 294 5.66 11.79 2.46
N PHE A 295 6.91 11.34 2.49
CA PHE A 295 7.24 9.97 2.86
C PHE A 295 8.66 9.87 3.41
N LEU A 296 8.91 8.81 4.18
CA LEU A 296 10.20 8.42 4.72
C LEU A 296 10.85 7.38 3.80
N TYR A 297 12.12 7.61 3.45
CA TYR A 297 12.96 6.65 2.76
C TYR A 297 14.37 6.68 3.34
N GLN A 298 14.88 5.53 3.78
CA GLN A 298 16.20 5.40 4.43
C GLN A 298 16.47 6.42 5.55
N GLY A 299 15.46 6.71 6.38
CA GLY A 299 15.59 7.69 7.48
C GLY A 299 15.54 9.16 7.03
N ARG A 300 15.41 9.44 5.73
CA ARG A 300 15.25 10.78 5.18
C ARG A 300 13.78 11.06 4.88
N ASN A 301 13.33 12.24 5.28
CA ASN A 301 11.98 12.71 4.98
C ASN A 301 12.00 13.42 3.63
N ILE A 302 11.11 13.01 2.73
CA ILE A 302 11.01 13.54 1.38
C ILE A 302 9.59 14.06 1.19
N PHE A 303 9.49 15.31 0.77
CA PHE A 303 8.26 15.96 0.37
C PHE A 303 8.08 15.82 -1.14
N LEU A 304 6.88 15.47 -1.56
CA LEU A 304 6.49 15.47 -2.96
C LEU A 304 5.46 16.58 -3.14
N PRO A 305 5.88 17.81 -3.45
CA PRO A 305 4.96 18.82 -3.96
C PRO A 305 4.34 18.28 -5.24
N PHE A 306 3.01 18.24 -5.30
CA PHE A 306 2.39 18.27 -6.61
C PHE A 306 2.63 19.66 -7.20
N PRO A 307 2.93 19.78 -8.50
CA PRO A 307 3.07 21.08 -9.14
C PRO A 307 1.75 21.86 -8.97
N ILE A 308 1.86 23.04 -8.36
CA ILE A 308 0.78 24.04 -8.24
C ILE A 308 0.75 24.89 -9.50
#